data_AF-A0A3C0I7D2-F1
#
_entry.id   AF-A0A3C0I7D2-F1
#
_cell.length_a   1.000
_cell.length_b   1.000
_cell.length_c   1.000
_cell.angle_alpha   90.00
_cell.angle_beta   90.00
_cell.angle_gamma   90.00
#
_symmetry.space_group_name_H-M   'P 1'
#
loop_
_entity.id
_entity.type
_entity.pdbx_description
1 polymer ?
#
loop_
_entity_poly.entity_id
_entity_poly.type
_entity_poly.pdbx_seq_one_letter_code
_entity_poly.pdbx_strand_id
1 'polypeptide(L)'
;MKYSALTWVKATIDESLKQTRQALEQFVEYPSDTAPLQQCVIWLHEIHGALSVLELQTAALLVQNVELTIKSLLAGKIENNESTYDVLMRALIQLPNYLDHLAIVQRDIPLALLPLLNDLRSKRKQAALAANSLFTPDLSMTIPKQKTVNLPNENLKKYMLQMRVAYQKGLASIIKNPKQPQEGLKFIYTVMQRLQQATGQAPVSKVWWVTEGIVEALLQKGLALNKTILNLLKQLDTLINQAAQHGNAALRLFPPKALLNNLLYFAAQARSKGKQITAIKTIFQLNDYFPPE
;
A
#
# COMPACT_ATOMS: atom_id res chain seq x y z
N MET A 1 -2.10 -7.81 21.64
CA MET A 1 -2.34 -9.27 21.55
C MET A 1 -1.49 -9.94 20.47
N LYS A 2 -1.41 -9.41 19.23
CA LYS A 2 -0.55 -9.97 18.16
C LYS A 2 0.93 -10.06 18.54
N TYR A 3 1.52 -8.95 19.00
CA TYR A 3 2.95 -8.87 19.30
C TYR A 3 3.38 -9.69 20.53
N SER A 4 2.52 -9.79 21.55
CA SER A 4 2.77 -10.63 22.72
C SER A 4 2.75 -12.13 22.40
N ALA A 5 1.89 -12.55 21.47
CA ALA A 5 1.84 -13.93 21.00
C ALA A 5 3.02 -14.24 20.06
N LEU A 6 3.47 -13.27 19.26
CA LEU A 6 4.68 -13.38 18.45
C LEU A 6 5.91 -13.68 19.32
N THR A 7 6.10 -12.98 20.44
CA THR A 7 7.26 -13.22 21.34
C THR A 7 7.34 -14.67 21.82
N TRP A 8 6.21 -15.34 22.01
CA TRP A 8 6.17 -16.73 22.47
C TRP A 8 6.46 -17.74 21.35
N VAL A 9 5.94 -17.51 20.15
CA VAL A 9 6.14 -18.41 19.00
C VAL A 9 7.47 -18.16 18.27
N LYS A 10 8.09 -16.98 18.48
CA LYS A 10 9.29 -16.54 17.78
C LYS A 10 10.46 -17.52 17.92
N ALA A 11 10.75 -18.01 19.12
CA ALA A 11 11.85 -18.95 19.33
C ALA A 11 11.70 -20.22 18.47
N THR A 12 10.47 -20.73 18.35
CA THR A 12 10.15 -21.88 17.51
C THR A 12 10.30 -21.57 16.02
N ILE A 13 9.84 -20.39 15.59
CA ILE A 13 10.00 -19.93 14.21
C ILE A 13 11.48 -19.75 13.86
N ASP A 14 12.26 -19.11 14.73
CA ASP A 14 13.69 -18.85 14.51
C ASP A 14 14.49 -20.16 14.39
N GLU A 15 14.21 -21.13 15.26
CA GLU A 15 14.85 -22.44 15.17
C GLU A 15 14.46 -23.15 13.88
N SER A 16 13.18 -23.15 13.51
CA SER A 16 12.72 -23.76 12.25
C SER A 16 13.33 -23.09 11.02
N LEU A 17 13.49 -21.76 11.03
CA LEU A 17 14.18 -21.01 9.97
C LEU A 17 15.66 -21.33 9.92
N LYS A 18 16.32 -21.52 11.07
CA LYS A 18 17.72 -21.97 11.15
C LYS A 18 17.89 -23.36 10.54
N GLN A 19 17.03 -24.31 10.89
CA GLN A 19 17.03 -25.65 10.31
C GLN A 19 16.78 -25.60 8.79
N THR A 20 15.86 -24.76 8.34
CA THR A 20 15.58 -24.53 6.91
C THR A 20 16.81 -24.00 6.16
N ARG A 21 17.58 -23.08 6.76
CA ARG A 21 18.83 -22.58 6.16
C ARG A 21 19.88 -23.68 6.03
N GLN A 22 20.11 -24.45 7.10
CA GLN A 22 21.09 -25.55 7.11
C GLN A 22 20.75 -26.63 6.08
N ALA A 23 19.47 -26.99 5.96
CA ALA A 23 19.01 -27.95 4.95
C ALA A 23 19.16 -27.40 3.52
N LEU A 24 18.96 -26.09 3.31
CA LEU A 24 19.24 -25.45 2.02
C LEU A 24 20.75 -25.48 1.70
N GLU A 25 21.62 -25.18 2.66
CA GLU A 25 23.08 -25.28 2.50
C GLU A 25 23.51 -26.70 2.13
N GLN A 26 22.99 -27.71 2.82
CA GLN A 26 23.25 -29.12 2.53
C GLN A 26 22.82 -29.49 1.10
N PHE A 27 21.66 -29.02 0.63
CA PHE A 27 21.23 -29.23 -0.75
C PHE A 27 22.16 -28.56 -1.77
N VAL A 28 22.67 -27.36 -1.46
CA VAL A 28 23.61 -26.66 -2.37
C VAL A 28 24.93 -27.43 -2.50
N GLU A 29 25.42 -28.03 -1.42
CA GLU A 29 26.62 -28.89 -1.44
C GLU A 29 26.38 -30.21 -2.19
N TYR A 30 25.18 -30.80 -2.04
CA TYR A 30 24.82 -32.09 -2.66
C TYR A 30 23.48 -32.02 -3.42
N PRO A 31 23.41 -31.40 -4.61
CA PRO A 31 22.13 -31.14 -5.30
C PRO A 31 21.38 -32.39 -5.77
N SER A 32 22.02 -33.57 -5.77
CA SER A 32 21.39 -34.85 -6.08
C SER A 32 20.52 -35.38 -4.95
N ASP A 33 20.77 -34.98 -3.70
CA ASP A 33 19.94 -35.34 -2.56
C ASP A 33 18.87 -34.27 -2.33
N THR A 34 17.62 -34.59 -2.67
CA THR A 34 16.49 -33.66 -2.53
C THR A 34 15.80 -33.71 -1.17
N ALA A 35 16.16 -34.67 -0.30
CA ALA A 35 15.54 -34.84 1.01
C ALA A 35 15.61 -33.58 1.90
N PRO A 36 16.72 -32.82 1.93
CA PRO A 36 16.80 -31.57 2.70
C PRO A 36 15.75 -30.54 2.25
N LEU A 37 15.54 -30.36 0.95
CA LEU A 37 14.53 -29.42 0.43
C LEU A 37 13.10 -29.87 0.69
N GLN A 38 12.82 -31.18 0.67
CA GLN A 38 11.51 -31.70 1.06
C GLN A 38 11.20 -31.38 2.52
N GLN A 39 12.20 -31.48 3.40
CA GLN A 39 12.06 -31.10 4.80
C GLN A 39 11.87 -29.58 4.97
N CYS A 40 12.59 -28.76 4.21
CA CYS A 40 12.37 -27.30 4.19
C CYS A 40 10.90 -26.94 3.91
N VAL A 41 10.25 -27.64 2.97
CA VAL A 41 8.85 -27.38 2.63
C VAL A 41 7.93 -27.59 3.83
N ILE A 42 8.16 -28.61 4.65
CA ILE A 42 7.35 -28.91 5.83
C ILE A 42 7.49 -27.79 6.86
N TRP A 43 8.72 -27.42 7.22
CA TRP A 43 8.98 -26.35 8.20
C TRP A 43 8.41 -25.00 7.74
N LEU A 44 8.60 -24.65 6.46
CA LEU A 44 8.06 -23.39 5.92
C LEU A 44 6.53 -23.37 5.95
N HIS A 45 5.88 -24.51 5.71
CA HIS A 45 4.42 -24.60 5.79
C HIS A 45 3.91 -24.36 7.22
N GLU A 46 4.58 -24.93 8.22
CA GLU A 46 4.26 -24.72 9.64
C GLU A 46 4.47 -23.26 10.07
N ILE A 47 5.61 -22.67 9.68
CA ILE A 47 5.90 -21.25 9.95
C ILE A 47 4.83 -20.36 9.30
N HIS A 48 4.45 -20.64 8.06
CA HIS A 48 3.39 -19.91 7.37
C HIS A 48 2.06 -19.99 8.14
N GLY A 49 1.68 -21.17 8.62
CA GLY A 49 0.48 -21.37 9.44
C GLY A 49 0.52 -20.55 10.72
N ALA A 50 1.64 -20.60 11.44
CA ALA A 50 1.83 -19.82 12.67
C ALA A 50 1.70 -18.31 12.44
N LEU A 51 2.38 -17.77 11.42
CA LEU A 51 2.32 -16.36 11.07
C LEU A 51 0.91 -15.93 10.60
N SER A 52 0.19 -16.81 9.92
CA SER A 52 -1.19 -16.56 9.48
C SER A 52 -2.15 -16.44 10.67
N VAL A 53 -2.03 -17.30 11.68
CA VAL A 53 -2.83 -17.25 12.91
C VAL A 53 -2.56 -15.97 13.70
N LEU A 54 -1.32 -15.48 13.68
CA LEU A 54 -0.93 -14.20 14.29
C LEU A 54 -1.34 -12.97 13.46
N GLU A 55 -1.99 -13.18 12.30
CA GLU A 55 -2.36 -12.15 11.33
C GLU A 55 -1.16 -11.31 10.84
N LEU A 56 0.03 -11.93 10.77
CA LEU A 56 1.26 -11.33 10.23
C LEU A 56 1.35 -11.57 8.73
N GLN A 57 0.43 -10.94 7.99
CA GLN A 57 0.15 -11.24 6.59
C GLN A 57 1.38 -11.12 5.67
N THR A 58 2.18 -10.07 5.83
CA THR A 58 3.36 -9.85 4.96
C THR A 58 4.47 -10.86 5.22
N ALA A 59 4.71 -11.19 6.50
CA ALA A 59 5.67 -12.23 6.87
C ALA A 59 5.22 -13.60 6.36
N ALA A 60 3.94 -13.95 6.54
CA ALA A 60 3.37 -15.17 5.99
C ALA A 60 3.51 -15.21 4.46
N LEU A 61 3.24 -14.11 3.76
CA LEU A 61 3.40 -14.01 2.31
C LEU A 61 4.85 -14.27 1.88
N LEU A 62 5.86 -13.77 2.62
CA LEU A 62 7.27 -14.05 2.33
C LEU A 62 7.57 -15.54 2.47
N VAL A 63 7.17 -16.16 3.59
CA VAL A 63 7.38 -17.60 3.84
C VAL A 63 6.73 -18.45 2.75
N GLN A 64 5.49 -18.12 2.37
CA GLN A 64 4.81 -18.80 1.27
C GLN A 64 5.59 -18.67 -0.05
N ASN A 65 6.16 -17.50 -0.35
CA ASN A 65 6.96 -17.32 -1.56
C ASN A 65 8.28 -18.10 -1.50
N VAL A 66 8.91 -18.25 -0.34
CA VAL A 66 10.09 -19.13 -0.17
C VAL A 66 9.69 -20.59 -0.40
N GLU A 67 8.61 -21.06 0.24
CA GLU A 67 8.09 -22.42 0.09
C GLU A 67 7.77 -22.75 -1.38
N LEU A 68 7.08 -21.85 -2.08
CA LEU A 68 6.75 -22.01 -3.50
C LEU A 68 7.99 -22.03 -4.40
N THR A 69 9.03 -21.25 -4.07
CA THR A 69 10.31 -21.30 -4.80
C THR A 69 11.00 -22.65 -4.59
N ILE A 70 11.08 -23.15 -3.37
CA ILE A 70 11.67 -24.47 -3.08
C ILE A 70 10.88 -25.59 -3.77
N LYS A 71 9.54 -25.56 -3.72
CA LYS A 71 8.70 -26.52 -4.47
C LYS A 71 8.93 -26.46 -5.98
N SER A 72 9.14 -25.26 -6.53
CA SER A 72 9.43 -25.09 -7.96
C SER A 72 10.82 -25.61 -8.32
N LEU A 73 11.79 -25.46 -7.41
CA LEU A 73 13.15 -25.97 -7.55
C LEU A 73 13.15 -27.51 -7.56
N LEU A 74 12.49 -28.13 -6.58
CA LEU A 74 12.29 -29.57 -6.48
C LEU A 74 11.63 -30.17 -7.73
N ALA A 75 10.68 -29.44 -8.32
CA ALA A 75 9.98 -29.84 -9.54
C ALA A 75 10.77 -29.57 -10.84
N GLY A 76 11.99 -29.02 -10.77
CA GLY A 76 12.79 -28.64 -11.94
C GLY A 76 12.17 -27.54 -12.80
N LYS A 77 11.26 -26.72 -12.24
CA LYS A 77 10.52 -25.67 -12.96
C LYS A 77 11.26 -24.33 -13.02
N ILE A 78 12.30 -24.18 -12.20
CA ILE A 78 13.15 -22.99 -12.14
C ILE A 78 14.62 -23.42 -12.17
N GLU A 79 15.51 -22.47 -12.41
CA GLU A 79 16.94 -22.72 -12.51
C GLU A 79 17.54 -23.13 -11.15
N ASN A 80 18.30 -24.23 -11.17
CA ASN A 80 19.06 -24.71 -10.03
C ASN A 80 20.47 -24.11 -10.05
N ASN A 81 20.60 -22.84 -9.63
CA ASN A 81 21.86 -22.10 -9.67
C ASN A 81 22.05 -21.19 -8.45
N GLU A 82 23.27 -20.67 -8.31
CA GLU A 82 23.66 -19.77 -7.23
C GLU A 82 22.70 -18.59 -7.05
N SER A 83 22.20 -18.04 -8.16
CA SER A 83 21.28 -16.89 -8.12
C SER A 83 19.93 -17.22 -7.47
N THR A 84 19.44 -18.46 -7.58
CA THR A 84 18.22 -18.92 -6.92
C THR A 84 18.47 -19.14 -5.42
N TYR A 85 19.61 -19.75 -5.09
CA TYR A 85 20.01 -20.01 -3.71
C TYR A 85 20.23 -18.72 -2.92
N ASP A 86 20.89 -17.74 -3.51
CA ASP A 86 21.15 -16.44 -2.90
C ASP A 86 19.83 -15.74 -2.51
N VAL A 87 18.84 -15.71 -3.41
CA VAL A 87 17.52 -15.12 -3.10
C VAL A 87 16.80 -15.87 -1.98
N LEU A 88 16.84 -17.21 -1.98
CA LEU A 88 16.26 -18.03 -0.92
C LEU A 88 16.93 -17.76 0.43
N MET A 89 18.27 -17.74 0.46
CA MET A 89 19.06 -17.52 1.67
C MET A 89 18.83 -16.10 2.22
N ARG A 90 18.84 -15.08 1.37
CA ARG A 90 18.51 -13.70 1.76
C ARG A 90 17.12 -13.60 2.40
N ALA A 91 16.12 -14.29 1.86
CA ALA A 91 14.78 -14.31 2.45
C ALA A 91 14.74 -14.98 3.84
N LEU A 92 15.45 -16.11 4.00
CA LEU A 92 15.54 -16.84 5.27
C LEU A 92 16.38 -16.11 6.34
N ILE A 93 17.28 -15.22 5.94
CA ILE A 93 18.05 -14.35 6.84
C ILE A 93 17.27 -13.09 7.20
N GLN A 94 16.54 -12.49 6.25
CA GLN A 94 15.81 -11.24 6.48
C GLN A 94 14.56 -11.45 7.34
N LEU A 95 13.89 -12.60 7.23
CA LEU A 95 12.64 -12.85 7.95
C LEU A 95 12.80 -12.79 9.48
N PRO A 96 13.80 -13.45 10.11
CA PRO A 96 14.06 -13.30 11.54
C PRO A 96 14.24 -11.83 11.95
N ASN A 97 15.07 -11.07 11.22
CA ASN A 97 15.33 -9.66 11.51
C ASN A 97 14.05 -8.81 11.43
N TYR A 98 13.19 -9.10 10.46
CA TYR A 98 11.89 -8.44 10.33
C TYR A 98 10.97 -8.77 11.51
N LEU A 99 10.92 -10.03 11.95
CA LEU A 99 10.13 -10.46 13.12
C LEU A 99 10.69 -9.88 14.43
N ASP A 100 12.01 -9.74 14.56
CA ASP A 100 12.66 -9.07 15.69
C ASP A 100 12.26 -7.59 15.77
N HIS A 101 12.38 -6.87 14.66
CA HIS A 101 11.92 -5.48 14.58
C HIS A 101 10.45 -5.38 14.96
N LEU A 102 9.62 -6.27 14.43
CA LEU A 102 8.18 -6.28 14.72
C LEU A 102 7.88 -6.57 16.20
N ALA A 103 8.60 -7.48 16.83
CA ALA A 103 8.42 -7.82 18.24
C ALA A 103 8.85 -6.67 19.18
N ILE A 104 9.94 -5.97 18.84
CA ILE A 104 10.50 -4.88 19.66
C ILE A 104 9.73 -3.58 19.45
N VAL A 105 9.59 -3.15 18.19
CA VAL A 105 9.02 -1.85 17.83
C VAL A 105 7.49 -1.90 17.77
N GLN A 106 6.90 -3.11 17.73
CA GLN A 106 5.45 -3.32 17.61
C GLN A 106 4.83 -2.59 16.42
N ARG A 107 5.63 -2.45 15.36
CA ARG A 107 5.30 -1.71 14.15
C ARG A 107 5.70 -2.52 12.92
N ASP A 108 4.69 -2.77 12.09
CA ASP A 108 4.87 -3.47 10.83
C ASP A 108 5.31 -2.52 9.72
N ILE A 109 6.30 -2.92 8.92
CA ILE A 109 6.80 -2.20 7.75
C ILE A 109 6.75 -3.14 6.53
N PRO A 110 5.56 -3.42 5.97
CA PRO A 110 5.39 -4.42 4.92
C PRO A 110 6.26 -4.18 3.68
N LEU A 111 6.50 -2.92 3.35
CA LEU A 111 7.28 -2.52 2.18
C LEU A 111 8.75 -2.95 2.27
N ALA A 112 9.27 -3.20 3.48
CA ALA A 112 10.64 -3.68 3.67
C ALA A 112 10.87 -5.07 3.03
N LEU A 113 9.83 -5.90 2.91
CA LEU A 113 9.90 -7.23 2.33
C LEU A 113 9.61 -7.28 0.83
N LEU A 114 9.14 -6.16 0.24
CA LEU A 114 8.76 -6.10 -1.17
C LEU A 114 9.89 -6.48 -2.15
N PRO A 115 11.14 -6.01 -1.97
CA PRO A 115 12.23 -6.41 -2.86
C PRO A 115 12.44 -7.92 -2.90
N LEU A 116 12.50 -8.57 -1.73
CA LEU A 116 12.69 -10.03 -1.63
C LEU A 116 11.51 -10.81 -2.20
N LEU A 117 10.28 -10.35 -1.97
CA LEU A 117 9.09 -10.94 -2.58
C LEU A 117 9.17 -10.89 -4.10
N ASN A 118 9.61 -9.76 -4.67
CA ASN A 118 9.75 -9.61 -6.11
C ASN A 118 10.92 -10.43 -6.68
N ASP A 119 12.03 -10.54 -5.95
CA ASP A 119 13.15 -11.40 -6.33
C ASP A 119 12.70 -12.88 -6.40
N LEU A 120 12.01 -13.39 -5.37
CA LEU A 120 11.47 -14.76 -5.34
C LEU A 120 10.46 -15.01 -6.48
N ARG A 121 9.57 -14.06 -6.73
CA ARG A 121 8.60 -14.13 -7.84
C ARG A 121 9.29 -14.14 -9.20
N SER A 122 10.37 -13.37 -9.36
CA SER A 122 11.13 -13.32 -10.61
C SER A 122 11.77 -14.68 -10.95
N LYS A 123 12.29 -15.42 -9.96
CA LYS A 123 12.82 -16.79 -10.15
C LYS A 123 11.78 -17.74 -10.71
N ARG A 124 10.51 -17.55 -10.34
CA ARG A 124 9.36 -18.32 -10.85
C ARG A 124 8.67 -17.66 -12.05
N LYS A 125 9.28 -16.66 -12.69
CA LYS A 125 8.74 -15.90 -13.83
C LYS A 125 7.35 -15.30 -13.56
N GLN A 126 7.07 -14.91 -12.32
CA GLN A 126 5.82 -14.25 -11.92
C GLN A 126 5.95 -12.73 -11.97
N ALA A 127 4.86 -12.04 -12.26
CA ALA A 127 4.81 -10.58 -12.29
C ALA A 127 5.16 -9.99 -10.91
N ALA A 128 5.94 -8.90 -10.87
CA ALA A 128 6.27 -8.21 -9.62
C ALA A 128 5.00 -7.71 -8.90
N LEU A 129 5.00 -7.79 -7.57
CA LEU A 129 4.05 -7.10 -6.72
C LEU A 129 4.33 -5.59 -6.78
N ALA A 130 3.26 -4.82 -6.90
CA ALA A 130 3.33 -3.38 -6.78
C ALA A 130 3.33 -2.97 -5.31
N ALA A 131 4.09 -1.95 -4.93
CA ALA A 131 4.21 -1.52 -3.53
C ALA A 131 2.86 -1.18 -2.86
N ASN A 132 1.91 -0.64 -3.62
CA ASN A 132 0.55 -0.37 -3.13
C ASN A 132 -0.24 -1.63 -2.77
N SER A 133 0.16 -2.84 -3.20
CA SER A 133 -0.51 -4.09 -2.83
C SER A 133 -0.18 -4.54 -1.41
N LEU A 134 0.95 -4.10 -0.86
CA LEU A 134 1.34 -4.35 0.54
C LEU A 134 1.02 -3.17 1.46
N PHE A 135 0.43 -2.11 0.90
CA PHE A 135 0.04 -0.92 1.64
C PHE A 135 -1.43 -1.04 2.05
N THR A 136 -1.65 -1.29 3.35
CA THR A 136 -2.97 -1.57 3.95
C THR A 136 -3.28 -0.60 5.10
N PRO A 137 -3.43 0.72 4.82
CA PRO A 137 -3.78 1.72 5.81
C PRO A 137 -5.18 1.48 6.39
N ASP A 138 -5.38 1.90 7.63
CA ASP A 138 -6.71 1.88 8.23
C ASP A 138 -7.62 2.92 7.56
N LEU A 139 -8.51 2.46 6.69
CA LEU A 139 -9.46 3.30 5.98
C LEU A 139 -10.64 3.76 6.86
N SER A 140 -10.77 3.23 8.09
CA SER A 140 -11.83 3.60 9.04
C SER A 140 -11.56 4.93 9.75
N MET A 141 -10.30 5.40 9.76
CA MET A 141 -9.88 6.64 10.42
C MET A 141 -10.75 7.84 10.05
N THR A 142 -11.18 8.60 11.06
CA THR A 142 -12.03 9.78 10.87
C THR A 142 -11.21 11.01 10.52
N ILE A 143 -11.65 11.77 9.51
CA ILE A 143 -11.02 13.04 9.14
C ILE A 143 -11.49 14.18 10.06
N PRO A 144 -10.73 15.29 10.17
CA PRO A 144 -11.12 16.44 11.00
C PRO A 144 -12.44 17.05 10.53
N LYS A 145 -13.23 17.56 11.47
CA LYS A 145 -14.51 18.19 11.12
C LYS A 145 -14.30 19.47 10.31
N GLN A 146 -14.92 19.52 9.14
CA GLN A 146 -14.94 20.71 8.31
C GLN A 146 -16.16 21.58 8.62
N LYS A 147 -16.01 22.89 8.48
CA LYS A 147 -17.16 23.81 8.48
C LYS A 147 -17.99 23.53 7.24
N THR A 148 -19.27 23.21 7.43
CA THR A 148 -20.15 22.76 6.35
C THR A 148 -21.13 23.87 5.97
N VAL A 149 -21.46 23.93 4.69
CA VAL A 149 -22.58 24.73 4.19
C VAL A 149 -23.76 23.77 4.03
N ASN A 150 -24.82 23.96 4.81
CA ASN A 150 -26.01 23.14 4.69
C ASN A 150 -26.78 23.55 3.43
N LEU A 151 -26.62 22.79 2.35
CA LEU A 151 -27.30 23.02 1.08
C LEU A 151 -28.49 22.08 0.94
N PRO A 152 -29.70 22.59 0.60
CA PRO A 152 -30.78 21.75 0.13
C PRO A 152 -30.34 20.87 -1.04
N ASN A 153 -30.91 19.68 -1.18
CA ASN A 153 -30.45 18.66 -2.13
C ASN A 153 -30.36 19.17 -3.59
N GLU A 154 -31.32 19.96 -4.03
CA GLU A 154 -31.33 20.53 -5.39
C GLU A 154 -30.22 21.58 -5.59
N ASN A 155 -29.92 22.36 -4.56
CA ASN A 155 -28.81 23.32 -4.60
C ASN A 155 -27.46 22.60 -4.55
N LEU A 156 -27.38 21.48 -3.81
CA LEU A 156 -26.20 20.63 -3.79
C LEU A 156 -25.89 20.06 -5.18
N LYS A 157 -26.88 19.50 -5.89
CA LYS A 157 -26.66 18.97 -7.25
C LYS A 157 -26.12 20.04 -8.21
N LYS A 158 -26.72 21.23 -8.21
CA LYS A 158 -26.26 22.38 -9.01
C LYS A 158 -24.84 22.79 -8.63
N TYR A 159 -24.53 22.83 -7.33
CA TYR A 159 -23.20 23.15 -6.82
C TYR A 159 -22.16 22.11 -7.26
N MET A 160 -22.47 20.82 -7.14
CA MET A 160 -21.60 19.73 -7.58
C MET A 160 -21.33 19.78 -9.08
N LEU A 161 -22.33 20.14 -9.90
CA LEU A 161 -22.14 20.34 -11.34
C LEU A 161 -21.17 21.49 -11.64
N GLN A 162 -21.31 22.64 -10.94
CA GLN A 162 -20.38 23.76 -11.08
C GLN A 162 -18.96 23.38 -10.66
N MET A 163 -18.82 22.63 -9.55
CA MET A 163 -17.53 22.13 -9.08
C MET A 163 -16.91 21.14 -10.08
N ARG A 164 -17.73 20.31 -10.74
CA ARG A 164 -17.28 19.40 -11.79
C ARG A 164 -16.69 20.14 -12.99
N VAL A 165 -17.36 21.19 -13.46
CA VAL A 165 -16.85 22.01 -14.59
C VAL A 165 -15.50 22.62 -14.23
N ALA A 166 -15.37 23.19 -13.02
CA ALA A 166 -14.10 23.72 -12.54
C ALA A 166 -13.01 22.63 -12.41
N TYR A 167 -13.38 21.45 -11.92
CA TYR A 167 -12.48 20.30 -11.80
C TYR A 167 -11.95 19.84 -13.16
N GLN A 168 -12.84 19.68 -14.13
CA GLN A 168 -12.50 19.27 -15.50
C GLN A 168 -11.61 20.31 -16.20
N LYS A 169 -11.85 21.61 -15.98
CA LYS A 169 -10.96 22.67 -16.47
C LYS A 169 -9.55 22.52 -15.88
N GLY A 170 -9.44 22.29 -14.58
CA GLY A 170 -8.15 22.06 -13.91
C GLY A 170 -7.44 20.81 -14.46
N LEU A 171 -8.16 19.69 -14.57
CA LEU A 171 -7.63 18.43 -15.09
C LEU A 171 -7.18 18.55 -16.56
N ALA A 172 -7.97 19.23 -17.40
CA ALA A 172 -7.62 19.47 -18.80
C ALA A 172 -6.36 20.33 -18.94
N SER A 173 -6.18 21.33 -18.07
CA SER A 173 -4.95 22.15 -18.03
C SER A 173 -3.72 21.28 -17.73
N ILE A 174 -3.81 20.36 -16.75
CA ILE A 174 -2.74 19.41 -16.43
C ILE A 174 -2.43 18.47 -17.59
N ILE A 175 -3.46 17.93 -18.26
CA ILE A 175 -3.29 17.00 -19.38
C ILE A 175 -2.67 17.68 -20.60
N LYS A 176 -3.07 18.92 -20.89
CA LYS A 176 -2.54 19.69 -22.03
C LYS A 176 -1.08 20.09 -21.81
N ASN A 177 -0.73 20.51 -20.60
CA ASN A 177 0.60 21.01 -20.26
C ASN A 177 1.20 20.28 -19.03
N PRO A 178 1.55 18.99 -19.14
CA PRO A 178 2.03 18.20 -18.01
C PRO A 178 3.35 18.70 -17.43
N LYS A 179 4.16 19.44 -18.21
CA LYS A 179 5.41 20.07 -17.75
C LYS A 179 5.18 21.32 -16.88
N GLN A 180 4.00 21.94 -16.97
CA GLN A 180 3.63 23.14 -16.21
C GLN A 180 2.23 22.96 -15.60
N PRO A 181 2.04 21.99 -14.68
CA PRO A 181 0.72 21.64 -14.18
C PRO A 181 0.20 22.61 -13.11
N GLN A 182 0.95 23.64 -12.73
CA GLN A 182 0.67 24.44 -11.52
C GLN A 182 -0.70 25.12 -11.56
N GLU A 183 -1.11 25.68 -12.70
CA GLU A 183 -2.41 26.34 -12.83
C GLU A 183 -3.56 25.34 -12.63
N GLY A 184 -3.51 24.22 -13.34
CA GLY A 184 -4.51 23.15 -13.21
C GLY A 184 -4.57 22.55 -11.80
N LEU A 185 -3.42 22.39 -11.15
CA LEU A 185 -3.35 21.93 -9.76
C LEU A 185 -3.98 22.94 -8.79
N LYS A 186 -3.77 24.25 -8.96
CA LYS A 186 -4.43 25.28 -8.13
C LYS A 186 -5.96 25.25 -8.28
N PHE A 187 -6.46 25.03 -9.50
CA PHE A 187 -7.90 24.83 -9.73
C PHE A 187 -8.41 23.61 -8.96
N ILE A 188 -7.77 22.45 -9.15
CA ILE A 188 -8.18 21.22 -8.46
C ILE A 188 -8.14 21.39 -6.94
N TYR A 189 -7.08 22.01 -6.40
CA TYR A 189 -6.93 22.28 -4.96
C TYR A 189 -8.13 23.06 -4.41
N THR A 190 -8.51 24.15 -5.08
CA THR A 190 -9.65 24.98 -4.70
C THR A 190 -10.97 24.21 -4.77
N VAL A 191 -11.14 23.36 -5.79
CA VAL A 191 -12.34 22.51 -5.90
C VAL A 191 -12.40 21.51 -4.76
N MET A 192 -11.29 20.86 -4.39
CA MET A 192 -11.29 19.90 -3.27
C MET A 192 -11.73 20.56 -1.96
N GLN A 193 -11.27 21.77 -1.66
CA GLN A 193 -11.68 22.52 -0.47
C GLN A 193 -13.19 22.83 -0.46
N ARG A 194 -13.70 23.29 -1.60
CA ARG A 194 -15.13 23.59 -1.77
C ARG A 194 -16.01 22.35 -1.67
N LEU A 195 -15.58 21.24 -2.26
CA LEU A 195 -16.28 19.96 -2.15
C LEU A 195 -16.35 19.48 -0.71
N GLN A 196 -15.29 19.63 0.07
CA GLN A 196 -15.32 19.25 1.49
C GLN A 196 -16.31 20.10 2.30
N GLN A 197 -16.41 21.41 2.03
CA GLN A 197 -17.40 22.28 2.66
C GLN A 197 -18.84 21.89 2.31
N ALA A 198 -19.10 21.46 1.07
CA ALA A 198 -20.43 21.07 0.62
C ALA A 198 -20.84 19.65 1.02
N THR A 199 -19.87 18.75 1.21
CA THR A 199 -20.13 17.33 1.54
C THR A 199 -19.99 17.02 3.02
N GLY A 200 -19.32 17.88 3.78
CA GLY A 200 -19.24 17.79 5.23
C GLY A 200 -18.67 16.46 5.73
N GLN A 201 -19.46 15.72 6.52
CA GLN A 201 -19.07 14.43 7.10
C GLN A 201 -19.49 13.22 6.28
N ALA A 202 -19.94 13.43 5.04
CA ALA A 202 -20.21 12.33 4.13
C ALA A 202 -18.96 11.43 3.97
N PRO A 203 -19.11 10.11 3.86
CA PRO A 203 -18.00 9.20 3.58
C PRO A 203 -17.09 9.62 2.42
N VAL A 204 -17.67 10.20 1.36
CA VAL A 204 -16.92 10.69 0.19
C VAL A 204 -15.98 11.84 0.50
N SER A 205 -16.23 12.62 1.57
CA SER A 205 -15.38 13.75 1.99
C SER A 205 -13.94 13.37 2.25
N LYS A 206 -13.71 12.13 2.69
CA LYS A 206 -12.37 11.57 2.92
C LYS A 206 -11.52 11.58 1.66
N VAL A 207 -12.10 11.29 0.51
CA VAL A 207 -11.38 11.31 -0.78
C VAL A 207 -11.02 12.73 -1.17
N TRP A 208 -11.92 13.71 -0.99
CA TRP A 208 -11.61 15.12 -1.25
C TRP A 208 -10.48 15.62 -0.36
N TRP A 209 -10.55 15.29 0.93
CA TRP A 209 -9.57 15.69 1.94
C TRP A 209 -8.18 15.11 1.64
N VAL A 210 -8.09 13.80 1.32
CA VAL A 210 -6.81 13.18 0.94
C VAL A 210 -6.29 13.76 -0.38
N THR A 211 -7.16 13.97 -1.37
CA THR A 211 -6.78 14.55 -2.67
C THR A 211 -6.24 15.98 -2.52
N GLU A 212 -6.84 16.80 -1.66
CA GLU A 212 -6.34 18.14 -1.37
C GLU A 212 -4.86 18.10 -0.94
N GLY A 213 -4.49 17.17 -0.04
CA GLY A 213 -3.10 17.03 0.39
C GLY A 213 -2.17 16.47 -0.68
N ILE A 214 -2.64 15.58 -1.56
CA ILE A 214 -1.87 15.15 -2.73
C ILE A 214 -1.58 16.35 -3.64
N VAL A 215 -2.59 17.18 -3.91
CA VAL A 215 -2.44 18.35 -4.78
C VAL A 215 -1.58 19.42 -4.12
N GLU A 216 -1.69 19.61 -2.80
CA GLU A 216 -0.77 20.44 -2.00
C GLU A 216 0.68 19.97 -2.18
N ALA A 217 0.92 18.67 -2.06
CA ALA A 217 2.24 18.08 -2.22
C ALA A 217 2.81 18.24 -3.65
N LEU A 218 1.97 18.09 -4.67
CA LEU A 218 2.36 18.34 -6.07
C LEU A 218 2.70 19.81 -6.30
N LEU A 219 1.91 20.74 -5.75
CA LEU A 219 2.17 22.19 -5.84
C LEU A 219 3.48 22.59 -5.14
N GLN A 220 3.78 21.95 -4.01
CA GLN A 220 5.01 22.16 -3.24
C GLN A 220 6.22 21.37 -3.78
N LYS A 221 6.05 20.62 -4.88
CA LYS A 221 7.08 19.73 -5.46
C LYS A 221 7.57 18.64 -4.51
N GLY A 222 6.81 18.34 -3.45
CA GLY A 222 7.06 17.19 -2.57
C GLY A 222 6.60 15.86 -3.16
N LEU A 223 5.87 15.91 -4.28
CA LEU A 223 5.48 14.77 -5.09
C LEU A 223 5.61 15.15 -6.58
N ALA A 224 5.98 14.20 -7.43
CA ALA A 224 6.04 14.40 -8.87
C ALA A 224 4.76 13.88 -9.54
N LEU A 225 4.20 14.66 -10.47
CA LEU A 225 3.07 14.22 -11.27
C LEU A 225 3.50 13.07 -12.20
N ASN A 226 2.82 11.93 -12.10
CA ASN A 226 3.04 10.78 -12.96
C ASN A 226 1.70 10.26 -13.54
N LYS A 227 1.77 9.28 -14.45
CA LYS A 227 0.58 8.70 -15.10
C LYS A 227 -0.41 8.11 -14.10
N THR A 228 0.06 7.50 -13.02
CA THR A 228 -0.79 6.89 -11.99
C THR A 228 -1.57 7.93 -11.21
N ILE A 229 -0.90 8.99 -10.73
CA ILE A 229 -1.56 10.12 -10.04
C ILE A 229 -2.57 10.78 -10.98
N LEU A 230 -2.21 11.01 -12.24
CA LEU A 230 -3.14 11.57 -13.22
C LEU A 230 -4.37 10.68 -13.43
N ASN A 231 -4.21 9.35 -13.42
CA ASN A 231 -5.33 8.41 -13.49
C ASN A 231 -6.22 8.45 -12.24
N LEU A 232 -5.63 8.60 -11.05
CA LEU A 232 -6.40 8.79 -9.81
C LEU A 232 -7.22 10.08 -9.86
N LEU A 233 -6.63 11.18 -10.33
CA LEU A 233 -7.36 12.43 -10.54
C LEU A 233 -8.52 12.26 -11.54
N LYS A 234 -8.31 11.53 -12.65
CA LYS A 234 -9.40 11.22 -13.59
C LYS A 234 -10.57 10.47 -12.93
N GLN A 235 -10.28 9.50 -12.05
CA GLN A 235 -11.32 8.73 -11.33
C GLN A 235 -12.17 9.60 -10.40
N LEU A 236 -11.64 10.72 -9.90
CA LEU A 236 -12.39 11.64 -9.05
C LEU A 236 -13.52 12.34 -9.80
N ASP A 237 -13.40 12.59 -11.12
CA ASP A 237 -14.50 13.18 -11.90
C ASP A 237 -15.76 12.31 -11.83
N THR A 238 -15.61 10.99 -11.83
CA THR A 238 -16.72 10.05 -11.71
C THR A 238 -17.45 10.22 -10.38
N LEU A 239 -16.72 10.40 -9.28
CA LEU A 239 -17.31 10.62 -7.96
C LEU A 239 -18.03 11.97 -7.88
N ILE A 240 -17.43 13.03 -8.45
CA ILE A 240 -18.08 14.36 -8.50
C ILE A 240 -19.35 14.26 -9.35
N ASN A 241 -19.31 13.55 -10.47
CA ASN A 241 -20.47 13.34 -11.34
C ASN A 241 -21.60 12.57 -10.64
N GLN A 242 -21.29 11.51 -9.90
CA GLN A 242 -22.28 10.75 -9.12
C GLN A 242 -23.01 11.66 -8.11
N ALA A 243 -22.27 12.52 -7.42
CA ALA A 243 -22.86 13.48 -6.50
C ALA A 243 -23.63 14.61 -7.21
N ALA A 244 -23.22 15.02 -8.41
CA ALA A 244 -23.98 15.97 -9.23
C ALA A 244 -25.32 15.39 -9.72
N GLN A 245 -25.36 14.10 -10.06
CA GLN A 245 -26.55 13.42 -10.55
C GLN A 245 -27.51 13.04 -9.41
N HIS A 246 -26.99 12.48 -8.32
CA HIS A 246 -27.80 11.85 -7.26
C HIS A 246 -27.86 12.66 -5.95
N GLY A 247 -27.10 13.75 -5.83
CA GLY A 247 -27.10 14.62 -4.64
C GLY A 247 -26.79 13.85 -3.35
N ASN A 248 -27.61 14.07 -2.32
CA ASN A 248 -27.46 13.47 -0.99
C ASN A 248 -27.39 11.94 -1.00
N ALA A 249 -28.04 11.26 -1.96
CA ALA A 249 -27.98 9.80 -2.04
C ALA A 249 -26.56 9.29 -2.34
N ALA A 250 -25.84 9.95 -3.26
CA ALA A 250 -24.45 9.60 -3.58
C ALA A 250 -23.50 9.93 -2.43
N LEU A 251 -23.79 10.95 -1.60
CA LEU A 251 -22.96 11.29 -0.46
C LEU A 251 -22.93 10.20 0.62
N ARG A 252 -23.97 9.36 0.70
CA ARG A 252 -24.03 8.24 1.66
C ARG A 252 -23.18 7.04 1.25
N LEU A 253 -22.75 6.98 -0.02
CA LEU A 253 -21.96 5.88 -0.53
C LEU A 253 -20.50 6.03 -0.12
N PHE A 254 -19.89 4.91 0.27
CA PHE A 254 -18.45 4.88 0.52
C PHE A 254 -17.69 4.96 -0.80
N PRO A 255 -16.61 5.75 -0.86
CA PRO A 255 -15.76 5.78 -2.05
C PRO A 255 -15.10 4.42 -2.28
N PRO A 256 -14.71 4.09 -3.53
CA PRO A 256 -14.00 2.86 -3.83
C PRO A 256 -12.74 2.71 -2.97
N LYS A 257 -12.63 1.61 -2.21
CA LYS A 257 -11.50 1.37 -1.30
C LYS A 257 -10.15 1.47 -2.01
N ALA A 258 -10.05 0.91 -3.22
CA ALA A 258 -8.82 0.94 -4.02
C ALA A 258 -8.37 2.37 -4.38
N LEU A 259 -9.30 3.28 -4.68
CA LEU A 259 -8.98 4.67 -4.99
C LEU A 259 -8.39 5.37 -3.76
N LEU A 260 -9.07 5.25 -2.61
CA LEU A 260 -8.58 5.85 -1.37
C LEU A 260 -7.24 5.26 -0.94
N ASN A 261 -7.07 3.94 -1.05
CA ASN A 261 -5.81 3.28 -0.74
C ASN A 261 -4.64 3.82 -1.59
N ASN A 262 -4.85 3.92 -2.91
CA ASN A 262 -3.84 4.44 -3.82
C ASN A 262 -3.53 5.93 -3.55
N LEU A 263 -4.53 6.74 -3.22
CA LEU A 263 -4.30 8.13 -2.82
C LEU A 263 -3.46 8.20 -1.54
N LEU A 264 -3.78 7.41 -0.52
CA LEU A 264 -3.00 7.36 0.73
C LEU A 264 -1.57 6.85 0.49
N TYR A 265 -1.37 5.91 -0.43
CA TYR A 265 -0.04 5.42 -0.80
C TYR A 265 0.85 6.52 -1.37
N PHE A 266 0.30 7.39 -2.24
CA PHE A 266 1.03 8.57 -2.73
C PHE A 266 1.19 9.64 -1.65
N ALA A 267 0.24 9.77 -0.73
CA ALA A 267 0.33 10.72 0.37
C ALA A 267 1.49 10.36 1.30
N ALA A 268 1.70 9.07 1.56
CA ALA A 268 2.79 8.57 2.37
C ALA A 268 4.17 8.91 1.75
N GLN A 269 4.30 8.79 0.42
CA GLN A 269 5.53 9.10 -0.32
C GLN A 269 5.83 10.60 -0.47
N ALA A 270 4.86 11.48 -0.25
CA ALA A 270 5.07 12.91 -0.40
C ALA A 270 6.14 13.42 0.59
N ARG A 271 7.15 14.13 0.12
CA ARG A 271 8.23 14.71 0.96
C ARG A 271 7.96 16.13 1.44
N SER A 272 6.86 16.74 0.99
CA SER A 272 6.45 18.08 1.41
C SER A 272 5.94 18.11 2.86
N LYS A 273 6.04 19.28 3.49
CA LYS A 273 5.57 19.55 4.86
C LYS A 273 4.34 20.46 4.90
N GLY A 274 3.52 20.40 3.84
CA GLY A 274 2.26 21.13 3.75
C GLY A 274 1.30 20.74 4.88
N LYS A 275 0.39 21.65 5.24
CA LYS A 275 -0.49 21.47 6.40
C LYS A 275 -1.42 20.28 6.20
N GLN A 276 -1.99 20.16 5.00
CA GLN A 276 -2.97 19.13 4.68
C GLN A 276 -2.30 17.77 4.54
N ILE A 277 -1.18 17.69 3.81
CA ILE A 277 -0.44 16.43 3.66
C ILE A 277 0.11 15.91 4.98
N THR A 278 0.59 16.80 5.85
CA THR A 278 1.07 16.41 7.19
C THR A 278 -0.08 15.86 8.04
N ALA A 279 -1.24 16.53 8.03
CA ALA A 279 -2.41 16.03 8.75
C ALA A 279 -2.86 14.66 8.24
N ILE A 280 -2.84 14.41 6.92
CA ILE A 280 -3.14 13.09 6.34
C ILE A 280 -2.17 12.04 6.88
N LYS A 281 -0.87 12.32 6.84
CA LYS A 281 0.16 11.39 7.32
C LYS A 281 -0.01 11.06 8.80
N THR A 282 -0.34 12.04 9.63
CA THR A 282 -0.56 11.83 11.06
C THR A 282 -1.82 11.00 11.32
N ILE A 283 -2.95 11.35 10.70
CA ILE A 283 -4.25 10.68 10.95
C ILE A 283 -4.22 9.23 10.50
N PHE A 284 -3.66 8.95 9.33
CA PHE A 284 -3.58 7.58 8.80
C PHE A 284 -2.30 6.84 9.22
N GLN A 285 -1.46 7.45 10.08
CA GLN A 285 -0.19 6.90 10.54
C GLN A 285 0.71 6.46 9.36
N LEU A 286 0.72 7.25 8.27
CA LEU A 286 1.33 6.84 7.01
C LEU A 286 2.84 6.72 7.06
N ASN A 287 3.49 7.43 7.98
CA ASN A 287 4.92 7.29 8.22
C ASN A 287 5.27 5.87 8.69
N ASP A 288 4.29 5.07 9.12
CA ASP A 288 4.48 3.74 9.67
C ASP A 288 4.67 2.66 8.63
N TYR A 289 4.33 2.96 7.38
CA TYR A 289 4.43 2.01 6.27
C TYR A 289 5.78 2.04 5.55
N PHE A 290 6.62 3.04 5.83
CA PHE A 290 7.89 3.25 5.15
C PHE A 290 9.03 3.22 6.17
N PRO A 291 10.19 2.62 5.82
CA PRO A 291 11.36 2.71 6.67
C PRO A 291 11.76 4.19 6.86
N PRO A 292 12.28 4.57 8.04
CA PRO A 292 12.84 5.90 8.23
C PRO A 292 13.97 6.16 7.23
N GLU A 293 14.00 7.36 6.63
CA GLU A 293 15.13 7.82 5.80
C GLU A 293 16.39 8.02 6.64
#